data_AF-A0A3S1CPD3-F1
#
_entry.id   AF-A0A3S1CPD3-F1
#
_cell.length_a   1.000
_cell.length_b   1.000
_cell.length_c   1.000
_cell.angle_alpha   90.00
_cell.angle_beta   90.00
_cell.angle_gamma   90.00
#
_symmetry.space_group_name_H-M   'P 1'
#
loop_
_entity.id
_entity.type
_entity.pdbx_description
1 polymer ?
#
loop_
_entity_poly.entity_id
_entity_poly.type
_entity_poly.pdbx_seq_one_letter_code
_entity_poly.pdbx_strand_id
1 'polypeptide(L)'
;MNKPTFVYVTYIATTLEQLWEAIVSEEFTQQYWSGGQLESDWQVGSFVQHINQDGETESIGEVLESQAPQLLSYTFGSSNVTGTAPCHVRFKLEQYGPRVKLTLIQTALDVQSSMNHELQMEEERILPQAPVRNRRCIGISSLKFCRKLVMGN
;
A
#
# COMPACT_ATOMS: atom_id res chain seq x y z
N MET A 1 6.53 10.17 17.51
CA MET A 1 7.28 8.93 17.22
C MET A 1 7.26 8.68 15.72
N ASN A 2 8.41 8.41 15.11
CA ASN A 2 8.53 8.16 13.67
C ASN A 2 7.95 6.76 13.37
N LYS A 3 6.80 6.70 12.73
CA LYS A 3 6.13 5.44 12.38
C LYS A 3 7.03 4.61 11.47
N PRO A 4 7.02 3.26 11.56
CA PRO A 4 7.80 2.43 10.65
C PRO A 4 7.29 2.67 9.23
N THR A 5 8.14 3.32 8.43
CA THR A 5 7.89 3.59 7.02
C THR A 5 8.79 2.69 6.19
N PHE A 6 8.19 1.85 5.36
CA PHE A 6 8.90 1.13 4.31
C PHE A 6 8.88 1.98 3.04
N VAL A 7 10.06 2.22 2.46
CA VAL A 7 10.20 2.94 1.19
C VAL A 7 10.91 2.05 0.20
N TYR A 8 10.32 1.88 -0.98
CA TYR A 8 10.90 1.15 -2.09
C TYR A 8 10.89 2.02 -3.34
N VAL A 9 12.05 2.12 -4.01
CA VAL A 9 12.22 2.91 -5.23
C VAL A 9 12.69 1.98 -6.34
N THR A 10 12.08 2.10 -7.51
CA THR A 10 12.49 1.37 -8.72
C THR A 10 12.32 2.22 -9.97
N TYR A 11 12.96 1.80 -11.06
CA TYR A 11 12.94 2.49 -12.35
C TYR A 11 12.49 1.51 -13.42
N ILE A 12 11.37 1.80 -14.08
CA ILE A 12 10.71 0.91 -15.04
C ILE A 12 10.76 1.56 -16.42
N ALA A 13 11.17 0.82 -17.46
CA ALA A 13 11.20 1.31 -18.83
C ALA A 13 9.78 1.33 -19.44
N THR A 14 9.01 2.37 -19.11
CA THR A 14 7.62 2.56 -19.51
C THR A 14 7.26 4.06 -19.48
N THR A 15 6.01 4.43 -19.77
CA THR A 15 5.47 5.79 -19.61
C THR A 15 4.68 5.93 -18.31
N LEU A 16 4.45 7.16 -17.84
CA LEU A 16 3.66 7.43 -16.64
C LEU A 16 2.25 6.84 -16.75
N GLU A 17 1.62 7.00 -17.91
CA GLU A 17 0.27 6.54 -18.19
C GLU A 17 0.20 5.01 -18.15
N GLN A 18 1.13 4.33 -18.83
CA GLN A 18 1.17 2.87 -18.83
C GLN A 18 1.39 2.29 -17.43
N LEU A 19 2.28 2.90 -16.64
CA LEU A 19 2.50 2.45 -15.27
C LEU A 19 1.33 2.77 -14.35
N TRP A 20 0.68 3.92 -14.53
CA TRP A 20 -0.52 4.28 -13.79
C TRP A 20 -1.64 3.27 -14.04
N GLU A 21 -1.94 3.00 -15.31
CA GLU A 21 -2.93 1.99 -15.70
C GLU A 21 -2.60 0.62 -15.06
N ALA A 22 -1.33 0.20 -15.06
CA ALA A 22 -0.94 -1.06 -14.43
C ALA A 22 -1.13 -1.07 -12.89
N ILE A 23 -1.14 0.09 -12.23
CA ILE A 23 -1.39 0.20 -10.79
C ILE A 23 -2.89 0.15 -10.47
N VAL A 24 -3.73 0.77 -11.30
CA VAL A 24 -5.19 0.87 -11.07
C VAL A 24 -5.99 -0.24 -11.75
N SER A 25 -5.40 -0.96 -12.71
CA SER A 25 -6.06 -1.98 -13.51
C SER A 25 -6.28 -3.28 -12.74
N GLU A 26 -7.52 -3.76 -12.76
CA GLU A 26 -7.96 -5.03 -12.19
C GLU A 26 -7.13 -6.21 -12.71
N GLU A 27 -6.90 -6.31 -14.02
CA GLU A 27 -6.14 -7.40 -14.66
C GLU A 27 -4.72 -7.50 -14.12
N PHE A 28 -4.08 -6.36 -13.85
CA PHE A 28 -2.76 -6.35 -13.25
C PHE A 28 -2.85 -6.80 -11.81
N THR A 29 -3.80 -6.29 -11.02
CA THR A 29 -3.93 -6.65 -9.60
C THR A 29 -4.22 -8.14 -9.40
N GLN A 30 -4.97 -8.80 -10.29
CA GLN A 30 -5.22 -10.26 -10.27
C GLN A 30 -3.94 -11.10 -10.16
N GLN A 31 -2.90 -10.71 -10.87
CA GLN A 31 -1.63 -11.45 -10.90
C GLN A 31 -0.86 -11.38 -9.58
N TYR A 32 -1.23 -10.48 -8.66
CA TYR A 32 -0.46 -10.17 -7.45
C TYR A 32 -1.20 -10.45 -6.15
N TRP A 33 -2.53 -10.40 -6.14
CA TRP A 33 -3.36 -10.66 -4.96
C TRP A 33 -3.85 -12.11 -4.91
N SER A 34 -2.96 -13.07 -5.16
CA SER A 34 -3.26 -14.50 -5.11
C SER A 34 -4.49 -14.87 -5.96
N GLY A 35 -4.66 -14.27 -7.14
CA GLY A 35 -5.80 -14.47 -8.04
C GLY A 35 -7.06 -13.68 -7.68
N GLY A 36 -7.05 -12.87 -6.61
CA GLY A 36 -8.06 -11.84 -6.38
C GLY A 36 -7.69 -10.50 -7.02
N GLN A 37 -8.64 -9.59 -7.20
CA GLN A 37 -8.42 -8.26 -7.79
C GLN A 37 -8.70 -7.14 -6.80
N LEU A 38 -8.09 -5.98 -7.04
CA LEU A 38 -8.49 -4.73 -6.38
C LEU A 38 -9.43 -3.97 -7.29
N GLU A 39 -10.57 -3.58 -6.75
CA GLU A 39 -11.57 -2.77 -7.43
C GLU A 39 -11.80 -1.48 -6.62
N SER A 40 -11.81 -0.36 -7.33
CA SER A 40 -12.12 0.97 -6.78
C SER A 40 -12.37 1.94 -7.92
N ASP A 41 -13.18 2.98 -7.68
CA ASP A 41 -13.28 4.11 -8.61
C ASP A 41 -12.00 4.98 -8.61
N TRP A 42 -11.07 4.72 -7.69
CA TRP A 42 -9.81 5.44 -7.50
C TRP A 42 -9.99 6.96 -7.31
N GLN A 43 -11.16 7.40 -6.85
CA GLN A 43 -11.43 8.77 -6.42
C GLN A 43 -11.19 8.90 -4.92
N VAL A 44 -10.82 10.10 -4.46
CA VAL A 44 -10.62 10.34 -3.03
C VAL A 44 -11.94 10.06 -2.28
N GLY A 45 -11.87 9.24 -1.25
CA GLY A 45 -13.03 8.77 -0.48
C GLY A 45 -13.66 7.47 -1.00
N SER A 46 -13.26 6.98 -2.18
CA SER A 46 -13.74 5.69 -2.69
C SER A 46 -13.19 4.55 -1.84
N PHE A 47 -14.02 3.53 -1.61
CA PHE A 47 -13.56 2.29 -1.00
C PHE A 47 -12.62 1.55 -1.93
N VAL A 48 -11.63 0.89 -1.34
CA VAL A 48 -10.77 -0.08 -2.01
C VAL A 48 -11.29 -1.46 -1.64
N GLN A 49 -11.75 -2.19 -2.64
CA GLN A 49 -12.34 -3.51 -2.48
C GLN A 49 -11.37 -4.57 -2.98
N HIS A 50 -11.25 -5.66 -2.24
CA HIS A 50 -10.57 -6.86 -2.67
C HIS A 50 -11.60 -7.92 -3.01
N ILE A 51 -11.59 -8.37 -4.26
CA ILE A 51 -12.45 -9.46 -4.74
C ILE A 51 -11.59 -10.72 -4.80
N ASN A 52 -11.93 -11.75 -4.04
CA ASN A 52 -11.17 -13.00 -4.04
C ASN A 52 -11.48 -13.86 -5.29
N GLN A 53 -10.81 -15.01 -5.44
CA GLN A 53 -11.04 -15.93 -6.57
C GLN A 53 -12.46 -16.49 -6.64
N ASP A 54 -13.14 -16.55 -5.49
CA ASP A 54 -14.52 -17.04 -5.37
C ASP A 54 -15.55 -15.93 -5.67
N GLY A 55 -15.10 -14.70 -5.97
CA GLY A 55 -15.95 -13.54 -6.27
C GLY A 55 -16.45 -12.78 -5.03
N GLU A 56 -16.02 -13.16 -3.82
CA GLU A 56 -16.40 -12.48 -2.61
C GLU A 56 -15.63 -11.16 -2.48
N THR A 57 -16.36 -10.09 -2.17
CA THR A 57 -15.83 -8.73 -2.10
C THR A 57 -15.68 -8.29 -0.65
N GLU A 58 -14.48 -7.90 -0.24
CA GLU A 58 -14.17 -7.31 1.07
C GLU A 58 -13.70 -5.87 0.89
N SER A 59 -14.29 -4.92 1.60
CA SER A 59 -13.70 -3.57 1.71
C SER A 59 -12.49 -3.63 2.64
N ILE A 60 -11.34 -3.27 2.09
CA ILE A 60 -10.03 -3.37 2.76
C ILE A 60 -9.41 -1.99 3.00
N GLY A 61 -10.07 -0.91 2.59
CA GLY A 61 -9.52 0.43 2.71
C GLY A 61 -10.29 1.51 1.96
N GLU A 62 -9.67 2.67 1.88
CA GLU A 62 -10.21 3.89 1.30
C GLU A 62 -9.10 4.69 0.61
N VAL A 63 -9.41 5.28 -0.53
CA VAL A 63 -8.50 6.14 -1.29
C VAL A 63 -8.36 7.50 -0.60
N LEU A 64 -7.13 7.87 -0.28
CA LEU A 64 -6.78 9.10 0.42
C LEU A 64 -6.31 10.22 -0.52
N GLU A 65 -5.56 9.86 -1.56
CA GLU A 65 -5.08 10.80 -2.58
C GLU A 65 -5.14 10.11 -3.94
N SER A 66 -5.61 10.80 -4.97
CA SER A 66 -5.55 10.31 -6.35
C SER A 66 -5.32 11.49 -7.28
N GLN A 67 -4.16 11.50 -7.93
CA GLN A 67 -3.74 12.50 -8.91
C GLN A 67 -3.06 11.75 -10.06
N ALA A 68 -3.89 11.21 -10.96
CA ALA A 68 -3.40 10.49 -12.14
C ALA A 68 -2.51 11.39 -13.02
N PRO A 69 -1.40 10.89 -13.59
CA PRO A 69 -0.78 9.57 -13.39
C PRO A 69 0.35 9.59 -12.34
N GLN A 70 0.41 10.58 -11.43
CA GLN A 70 1.61 10.86 -10.63
C GLN A 70 1.53 10.35 -9.19
N LEU A 71 0.35 10.29 -8.60
CA LEU A 71 0.19 9.99 -7.18
C LEU A 71 -1.10 9.22 -6.91
N LEU A 72 -0.96 8.08 -6.25
CA LEU A 72 -2.08 7.32 -5.70
C LEU A 72 -1.78 6.96 -4.25
N SER A 73 -2.77 7.10 -3.39
CA SER A 73 -2.64 6.74 -1.99
C SER A 73 -3.93 6.22 -1.41
N TYR A 74 -3.84 5.16 -0.60
CA TYR A 74 -4.99 4.54 0.04
C TYR A 74 -4.61 3.88 1.36
N THR A 75 -5.60 3.68 2.23
CA THR A 75 -5.47 2.82 3.41
C THR A 75 -5.65 1.35 3.00
N PHE A 76 -5.00 0.45 3.72
CA PHE A 76 -5.16 -0.98 3.53
C PHE A 76 -5.10 -1.70 4.87
N GLY A 77 -6.15 -2.42 5.23
CA GLY A 77 -6.24 -3.28 6.39
C GLY A 77 -7.45 -4.21 6.27
N SER A 78 -7.30 -5.48 6.65
CA SER A 78 -8.45 -6.38 6.69
C SER A 78 -9.29 -6.03 7.92
N SER A 79 -10.58 -5.79 7.70
CA SER A 79 -11.56 -5.56 8.76
C SER A 79 -11.75 -6.81 9.65
N ASN A 80 -11.43 -7.99 9.10
CA ASN A 80 -11.64 -9.29 9.73
C ASN A 80 -10.49 -9.74 10.66
N VAL A 81 -9.37 -9.02 10.72
CA VAL A 81 -8.22 -9.39 11.55
C VAL A 81 -8.05 -8.41 12.70
N THR A 82 -8.66 -8.73 13.85
CA THR A 82 -8.48 -7.98 15.09
C THR A 82 -6.99 -7.88 15.44
N GLY A 83 -6.49 -6.66 15.63
CA GLY A 83 -5.09 -6.40 16.01
C GLY A 83 -4.11 -6.22 14.84
N THR A 84 -4.55 -6.29 13.58
CA THR A 84 -3.72 -5.82 12.45
C THR A 84 -4.01 -4.36 12.19
N ALA A 85 -3.01 -3.51 12.41
CA ALA A 85 -3.15 -2.10 12.14
C ALA A 85 -3.22 -1.85 10.62
N PRO A 86 -4.16 -1.01 10.14
CA PRO A 86 -4.17 -0.63 8.74
C PRO A 86 -2.86 0.07 8.40
N CYS A 87 -2.46 0.01 7.13
CA CYS A 87 -1.31 0.72 6.63
C CYS A 87 -1.72 1.72 5.56
N HIS A 88 -0.97 2.81 5.49
CA HIS A 88 -1.10 3.82 4.46
C HIS A 88 -0.13 3.49 3.34
N VAL A 89 -0.66 3.19 2.16
CA VAL A 89 0.10 2.89 0.95
C VAL A 89 0.09 4.13 0.05
N ARG A 90 1.26 4.50 -0.49
CA ARG A 90 1.41 5.64 -1.39
C ARG A 90 2.35 5.28 -2.54
N PHE A 91 1.85 5.40 -3.77
CA PHE A 91 2.61 5.28 -5.01
C PHE A 91 2.88 6.69 -5.56
N LYS A 92 4.15 7.00 -5.79
CA LYS A 92 4.57 8.21 -6.52
C LYS A 92 5.27 7.81 -7.80
N LEU A 93 4.83 8.36 -8.91
CA LEU A 93 5.37 8.11 -10.24
C LEU A 93 5.96 9.42 -10.77
N GLU A 94 7.21 9.36 -11.20
CA GLU A 94 7.92 10.52 -11.76
C GLU A 94 8.58 10.11 -13.08
N GLN A 95 8.42 10.93 -14.12
CA GLN A 95 9.12 10.68 -15.39
C GLN A 95 10.63 10.89 -15.18
N TYR A 96 11.42 9.90 -15.59
CA TYR A 96 12.87 9.90 -15.48
C TYR A 96 13.51 9.47 -16.81
N GLY A 97 13.65 10.43 -17.74
CA GLY A 97 14.12 10.16 -19.09
C GLY A 97 13.18 9.18 -19.81
N PRO A 98 13.67 8.07 -20.40
CA PRO A 98 12.84 7.04 -21.05
C PRO A 98 12.23 6.03 -20.06
N ARG A 99 12.30 6.31 -18.75
CA ARG A 99 11.82 5.41 -17.68
C ARG A 99 10.91 6.18 -16.74
N VAL A 100 10.13 5.47 -15.94
CA VAL A 100 9.39 6.02 -14.80
C VAL A 100 10.05 5.56 -13.52
N LYS A 101 10.31 6.52 -12.63
CA LYS A 101 10.69 6.25 -11.24
C LYS A 101 9.42 6.01 -10.45
N LEU A 102 9.28 4.80 -9.91
CA LEU A 102 8.21 4.45 -8.99
C LEU A 102 8.74 4.46 -7.56
N THR A 103 8.10 5.24 -6.69
CA THR A 103 8.36 5.24 -5.25
C THR A 103 7.11 4.74 -4.51
N LEU A 104 7.24 3.57 -3.92
CA LEU A 104 6.23 2.99 -3.02
C LEU A 104 6.61 3.32 -1.58
N ILE A 105 5.67 3.91 -0.85
CA ILE A 105 5.81 4.24 0.57
C ILE A 105 4.68 3.53 1.31
N GLN A 106 5.03 2.82 2.39
CA GLN A 106 4.07 2.16 3.26
C GLN A 106 4.33 2.59 4.69
N THR A 107 3.32 3.17 5.35
CA THR A 107 3.41 3.61 6.74
C THR A 107 2.38 2.88 7.57
N ALA A 108 2.80 2.22 8.66
CA ALA A 108 1.84 1.63 9.59
C ALA A 108 0.98 2.74 10.23
N LEU A 109 -0.33 2.57 10.27
CA LEU A 109 -1.23 3.43 11.04
C LEU A 109 -1.39 2.83 12.44
N ASP A 110 -1.58 3.64 13.47
CA ASP A 110 -1.84 3.14 14.82
C ASP A 110 -3.31 2.74 14.96
N VAL A 111 -3.59 1.61 15.61
CA VAL A 111 -4.97 1.23 16.02
C VAL A 111 -5.47 2.09 17.20
N GLN A 112 -4.58 2.89 17.80
CA GLN A 112 -4.81 3.65 19.03
C GLN A 112 -5.40 5.07 18.79
N SER A 113 -6.34 5.24 17.85
CA SER A 113 -7.16 6.47 17.80
C SER A 113 -8.64 6.25 18.12
N SER A 114 -9.05 5.03 18.50
CA SER A 114 -10.44 4.75 18.92
C SER A 114 -10.62 4.55 20.42
N MET A 115 -9.54 4.51 21.22
CA MET A 115 -9.64 4.50 22.69
C MET A 115 -8.43 5.21 23.30
N ASN A 116 -8.51 6.53 23.46
CA ASN A 116 -7.62 7.27 24.37
C ASN A 116 -8.49 8.17 25.25
N HIS A 117 -9.10 7.56 26.26
CA HIS A 117 -9.29 8.21 27.56
C HIS A 117 -8.33 7.50 28.51
N GLU A 118 -7.44 8.28 29.14
CA GLU A 118 -6.50 7.88 30.21
C GLU A 118 -5.41 6.86 29.77
N LEU A 119 -4.10 7.13 29.85
CA LEU A 119 -3.31 7.80 30.87
C LEU A 119 -2.05 8.42 30.23
N GLN A 120 -1.70 9.63 30.67
CA GLN A 120 -0.35 10.17 30.54
C GLN A 120 0.60 9.38 31.46
N MET A 121 1.88 9.22 31.06
CA MET A 121 3.10 9.47 31.86
C MET A 121 4.31 8.68 31.33
N GLU A 122 5.39 9.44 31.05
CA GLU A 122 6.85 9.16 31.04
C GLU A 122 7.41 7.73 30.93
N GLU A 123 8.39 7.50 30.04
CA GLU A 123 9.83 7.73 30.35
C GLU A 123 10.71 7.42 29.10
N GLU A 124 11.68 8.30 28.87
CA GLU A 124 12.79 8.15 27.93
C GLU A 124 13.66 6.91 28.23
N ARG A 125 14.28 6.36 27.17
CA ARG A 125 15.69 5.89 27.08
C ARG A 125 15.86 4.46 26.54
N ILE A 126 16.86 4.37 25.66
CA ILE A 126 17.51 3.18 25.08
C ILE A 126 16.77 2.54 23.89
N LEU A 127 17.35 2.74 22.70
CA LEU A 127 17.16 1.84 21.55
C LEU A 127 17.79 0.48 21.87
N PRO A 128 17.04 -0.62 21.69
CA PRO A 128 17.65 -1.77 21.04
C PRO A 128 16.76 -2.32 19.92
N GLN A 129 17.39 -2.51 18.77
CA GLN A 129 17.08 -3.51 17.74
C GLN A 129 15.60 -3.68 17.36
N ALA A 130 15.24 -3.17 16.18
CA ALA A 130 13.94 -3.41 15.56
C ALA A 130 13.58 -4.91 15.57
N PRO A 131 12.49 -5.32 16.24
CA PRO A 131 12.11 -6.72 16.26
C PRO A 131 11.61 -7.15 14.88
N VAL A 132 12.29 -8.14 14.33
CA VAL A 132 11.86 -8.93 13.18
C VAL A 132 10.60 -9.70 13.56
N ARG A 133 9.40 -9.14 13.32
CA ARG A 133 8.15 -9.86 12.99
C ARG A 133 6.96 -8.91 13.01
N ASN A 134 6.65 -8.30 11.86
CA ASN A 134 5.27 -8.11 11.48
C ASN A 134 5.14 -8.14 9.95
N ARG A 135 5.30 -9.33 9.36
CA ARG A 135 5.21 -9.58 7.91
C ARG A 135 3.75 -9.61 7.43
N ARG A 136 2.91 -8.62 7.77
CA ARG A 136 1.51 -8.59 7.31
C ARG A 136 1.02 -7.25 6.78
N CYS A 137 1.82 -6.19 6.80
CA CYS A 137 1.50 -4.98 6.04
C CYS A 137 2.14 -5.09 4.65
N ILE A 138 1.60 -5.94 3.77
CA ILE A 138 1.83 -5.96 2.30
C ILE A 138 3.27 -6.12 1.78
N GLY A 139 4.33 -5.99 2.59
CA GLY A 139 5.70 -5.78 2.12
C GLY A 139 6.15 -6.82 1.10
N ILE A 140 5.70 -8.07 1.22
CA ILE A 140 6.01 -9.13 0.27
C ILE A 140 5.19 -9.01 -1.03
N SER A 141 3.90 -8.68 -0.95
CA SER A 141 3.01 -8.60 -2.12
C SER A 141 3.33 -7.39 -3.00
N SER A 142 3.57 -6.21 -2.42
CA SER A 142 3.95 -5.03 -3.23
C SER A 142 5.39 -5.09 -3.76
N LEU A 143 6.33 -5.74 -3.06
CA LEU A 143 7.66 -6.02 -3.60
C LEU A 143 7.59 -7.03 -4.76
N LYS A 144 6.73 -8.06 -4.66
CA LYS A 144 6.46 -8.98 -5.76
C LYS A 144 5.81 -8.27 -6.96
N PHE A 145 4.85 -7.39 -6.71
CA PHE A 145 4.24 -6.49 -7.70
C PHE A 145 5.29 -5.68 -8.46
N CYS A 146 6.10 -4.91 -7.73
CA CYS A 146 7.12 -4.07 -8.35
C CYS A 146 8.20 -4.89 -9.06
N ARG A 147 8.62 -6.03 -8.50
CA ARG A 147 9.68 -6.86 -9.08
C ARG A 147 9.23 -7.53 -10.38
N LYS A 148 7.97 -7.92 -10.51
CA LYS A 148 7.41 -8.50 -11.73
C LYS A 148 7.13 -7.43 -12.80
N LEU A 149 6.69 -6.23 -12.40
CA LEU A 149 6.60 -5.05 -13.28
C LEU A 149 7.95 -4.69 -13.91
N VAL A 150 9.04 -4.82 -13.16
CA VAL A 150 10.40 -4.55 -13.65
C VAL A 150 10.93 -5.70 -14.52
N MET A 151 10.68 -6.94 -14.12
CA MET A 151 11.15 -8.13 -14.85
C MET A 151 10.08 -8.64 -15.81
N GLY A 152 9.62 -7.78 -16.73
CA GLY A 152 8.61 -8.09 -17.74
C GLY A 152 8.71 -9.54 -18.24
N ASN A 153 7.54 -10.18 -18.38
CA ASN A 153 7.35 -11.62 -18.57
C ASN A 153 8.33 -12.26 -19.56
#